data_AF-A0A813C9S9-F1
#
_entry.id   AF-A0A813C9S9-F1
#
_cell.length_a   1.000
_cell.length_b   1.000
_cell.length_c   1.000
_cell.angle_alpha   90.00
_cell.angle_beta   90.00
_cell.angle_gamma   90.00
#
_symmetry.space_group_name_H-M   'P 1'
#
loop_
_entity.id
_entity.type
_entity.pdbx_description
1 polymer ?
#
loop_
_entity_poly.entity_id
_entity_poly.type
_entity_poly.pdbx_seq_one_letter_code
_entity_poly.pdbx_strand_id
1 'polypeptide(L)'
;MAPIQRPDPVTGELRNVTLVTPPVSSGDRMVQPLTDYWRSAFKASDNDFSGKRQKLAPDGDGEASSAAAATVPPPAVPTDSHDEGAHDQKSDDATPTPTQQNPIDELMEQELIAELETQIISEEGRSVRNGNGSRNGSDADDNGDDTARDDNAAGLLSFDEMAQAKTIVACEIVTFKQKFIQKHALDCSSVNTFKGVCHMLQKTKPLCFILENVDSLESSANASNDDDKEPSKSNLEMIMAWLNELGYGVAVEKLRSDDFGLPQRRSRLYFFGLRRDSGVLAEPADDILSKVGERLLLLRKNAANPECFLHSEDDNMLDEELERLETRARSASASDKGDGMEPASAKDGVQWPLAQPAHLQRSPWFKFLTPREQEAVCFVELWNERRKRDGESQMAFVDLSQSLNRMVHSTYDSKVVPTILPQMRLWITQHKRWLLGSEMLAMQGIDVNEMDCIELSQPQMANLAGNA
;
A
#
# COMPACT_ATOMS: atom_id res chain seq x y z
N MET A 1 7.36 -18.66 -41.25
CA MET A 1 7.72 -17.38 -40.62
C MET A 1 9.04 -16.92 -41.22
N ALA A 2 9.12 -15.68 -41.69
CA ALA A 2 10.37 -15.12 -42.21
C ALA A 2 11.37 -14.88 -41.06
N PRO A 3 12.68 -15.14 -41.25
CA PRO A 3 13.68 -14.95 -40.20
C PRO A 3 13.80 -13.47 -39.83
N ILE A 4 13.85 -13.20 -38.52
CA ILE A 4 14.07 -11.85 -37.98
C ILE A 4 15.55 -11.53 -38.15
N GLN A 5 15.84 -10.51 -38.97
CA GLN A 5 17.19 -9.95 -39.10
C GLN A 5 17.33 -8.76 -38.17
N ARG A 6 18.43 -8.71 -37.43
CA ARG A 6 18.82 -7.53 -36.65
C ARG A 6 20.18 -7.02 -37.13
N PRO A 7 20.36 -5.69 -37.25
CA PRO A 7 21.63 -5.11 -37.62
C PRO A 7 22.61 -5.26 -36.45
N ASP A 8 23.82 -5.70 -36.77
CA ASP A 8 24.94 -5.75 -35.84
C ASP A 8 25.31 -4.32 -35.40
N PRO A 9 25.41 -4.04 -34.08
CA PRO A 9 25.53 -2.67 -33.57
C PRO A 9 26.89 -2.02 -33.85
N VAL A 10 27.89 -2.78 -34.30
CA VAL A 10 29.23 -2.27 -34.61
C VAL A 10 29.44 -2.15 -36.11
N THR A 11 28.90 -3.08 -36.89
CA THR A 11 29.17 -3.17 -38.34
C THR A 11 27.97 -2.77 -39.21
N GLY A 12 26.76 -2.73 -38.66
CA GLY A 12 25.53 -2.39 -39.38
C GLY A 12 25.01 -3.50 -40.33
N GLU A 13 25.70 -4.63 -40.44
CA GLU A 13 25.26 -5.74 -41.30
C GLU A 13 24.09 -6.51 -40.67
N LEU A 14 23.09 -6.83 -41.49
CA LEU A 14 21.93 -7.63 -41.07
C LEU A 14 22.33 -9.11 -40.96
N ARG A 15 22.35 -9.64 -39.74
CA ARG A 15 22.60 -11.06 -39.49
C ARG A 15 21.31 -11.78 -39.13
N ASN A 16 21.18 -13.01 -39.63
CA ASN A 16 20.09 -13.90 -39.26
C ASN A 16 20.33 -14.40 -37.83
N VAL A 17 19.43 -14.11 -36.90
CA VAL A 17 19.52 -14.58 -35.52
C VAL A 17 18.83 -15.94 -35.43
N THR A 18 19.60 -17.02 -35.27
CA THR A 18 19.06 -18.35 -34.95
C THR A 18 18.99 -18.48 -33.43
N LEU A 19 17.78 -18.47 -32.87
CA LEU A 19 17.53 -18.79 -31.46
C LEU A 19 17.85 -20.27 -31.23
N VAL A 20 19.02 -20.54 -30.67
CA VAL A 20 19.37 -21.86 -30.15
C VAL A 20 18.93 -21.88 -28.69
N THR A 21 17.83 -22.58 -28.39
CA THR A 21 17.46 -22.91 -27.02
C THR A 21 18.43 -23.98 -26.49
N PRO A 22 19.09 -23.77 -25.33
CA PRO A 22 19.83 -24.84 -24.68
C PRO A 22 18.85 -25.89 -24.14
N PRO A 23 19.28 -27.16 -23.98
CA PRO A 23 18.43 -28.21 -23.45
C PRO A 23 18.07 -27.90 -21.98
N VAL A 24 16.78 -27.93 -21.70
CA VAL A 24 16.18 -27.72 -20.39
C VAL A 24 16.55 -28.90 -19.49
N SER A 25 17.35 -28.66 -18.44
CA SER A 25 17.44 -29.57 -17.31
C SER A 25 16.20 -29.37 -16.43
N SER A 26 15.43 -30.44 -16.27
CA SER A 26 14.24 -30.52 -15.42
C SER A 26 14.59 -30.16 -13.97
N GLY A 27 14.10 -29.02 -13.48
CA GLY A 27 14.30 -28.69 -12.07
C GLY A 27 13.78 -27.36 -11.53
N ASP A 28 13.22 -26.43 -12.30
CA ASP A 28 12.80 -25.13 -11.75
C ASP A 28 11.32 -24.81 -11.98
N ARG A 29 10.63 -24.52 -10.87
CA ARG A 29 9.29 -23.91 -10.86
C ARG A 29 9.45 -22.44 -11.24
N MET A 30 9.04 -22.08 -12.46
CA MET A 30 8.85 -20.68 -12.81
C MET A 30 7.77 -20.05 -11.93
N VAL A 31 8.17 -19.06 -11.13
CA VAL A 31 7.25 -18.07 -10.58
C VAL A 31 6.83 -17.19 -11.77
N GLN A 32 5.55 -17.23 -12.14
CA GLN A 32 5.03 -16.32 -13.16
C GLN A 32 5.08 -14.88 -12.62
N PRO A 33 5.50 -13.89 -13.42
CA PRO A 33 5.41 -12.48 -13.04
C PRO A 33 3.98 -12.11 -12.65
N LEU A 34 3.83 -11.38 -11.53
CA LEU A 34 2.53 -11.02 -10.95
C LEU A 34 1.65 -10.25 -11.95
N THR A 35 2.28 -9.48 -12.84
CA THR A 35 1.69 -8.68 -13.91
C THR A 35 0.96 -9.52 -14.97
N ASP A 36 1.52 -10.67 -15.35
CA ASP A 36 0.91 -11.61 -16.31
C ASP A 36 -0.26 -12.38 -15.68
N TYR A 37 -0.18 -12.68 -14.38
CA TYR A 37 -1.27 -13.31 -13.64
C TYR A 37 -2.52 -12.40 -13.55
N TRP A 38 -2.35 -11.10 -13.28
CA TRP A 38 -3.47 -10.16 -13.25
C TRP A 38 -4.15 -10.05 -14.62
N ARG A 39 -3.40 -10.01 -15.73
CA ARG A 39 -3.98 -10.03 -17.09
C ARG A 39 -4.72 -11.33 -17.42
N SER A 40 -4.27 -12.46 -16.87
CA SER A 40 -4.93 -13.76 -17.07
C SER A 40 -6.19 -13.92 -16.22
N ALA A 41 -6.21 -13.39 -15.00
CA ALA A 41 -7.37 -13.45 -14.12
C ALA A 41 -8.58 -12.68 -14.68
N PHE A 42 -8.35 -11.55 -15.36
CA PHE A 42 -9.40 -10.79 -16.06
C PHE A 42 -9.90 -11.45 -17.35
N LYS A 43 -9.14 -12.38 -17.95
CA LYS A 43 -9.58 -13.14 -19.14
C LYS A 43 -10.28 -14.45 -18.80
N ALA A 44 -10.05 -14.99 -17.60
CA ALA A 44 -10.57 -16.30 -17.19
C ALA A 44 -12.01 -16.25 -16.65
N SER A 45 -12.58 -15.06 -16.38
CA SER A 45 -13.97 -14.93 -15.91
C SER A 45 -15.03 -15.09 -17.01
N ASP A 46 -14.63 -15.16 -18.29
CA ASP A 46 -15.55 -15.18 -19.43
C ASP A 46 -16.04 -16.57 -19.85
N ASN A 47 -15.53 -17.65 -19.27
CA ASN A 47 -15.86 -19.01 -19.70
C ASN A 47 -15.90 -20.01 -18.53
N ASP A 48 -16.88 -19.89 -17.63
CA ASP A 48 -17.57 -21.06 -17.06
C ASP A 48 -18.56 -20.61 -15.99
N PHE A 49 -19.87 -20.58 -16.28
CA PHE A 49 -20.88 -20.74 -15.22
C PHE A 49 -22.22 -21.20 -15.78
N SER A 50 -22.24 -22.42 -16.35
CA SER A 50 -23.49 -23.19 -16.47
C SER A 50 -23.28 -24.59 -15.89
N GLY A 51 -23.61 -24.78 -14.61
CA GLY A 51 -23.48 -26.13 -14.03
C GLY A 51 -23.82 -26.30 -12.56
N LYS A 52 -25.12 -26.47 -12.27
CA LYS A 52 -25.69 -27.34 -11.22
C LYS A 52 -25.31 -27.08 -9.75
N ARG A 53 -26.22 -26.35 -9.06
CA ARG A 53 -26.45 -26.50 -7.60
C ARG A 53 -26.92 -27.92 -7.29
N GLN A 54 -26.13 -28.66 -6.53
CA GLN A 54 -26.57 -29.88 -5.85
C GLN A 54 -27.15 -29.52 -4.47
N LYS A 55 -28.38 -29.99 -4.24
CA LYS A 55 -29.17 -29.81 -3.03
C LYS A 55 -28.77 -30.92 -2.05
N LEU A 56 -28.14 -30.59 -0.93
CA LEU A 56 -27.93 -31.53 0.18
C LEU A 56 -29.10 -31.39 1.17
N ALA A 57 -29.76 -32.51 1.42
CA ALA A 57 -30.80 -32.68 2.42
C ALA A 57 -30.19 -32.97 3.81
N PRO A 58 -30.94 -32.79 4.91
CA PRO A 58 -30.45 -32.98 6.26
C PRO A 58 -30.76 -34.39 6.76
N ASP A 59 -29.73 -35.10 7.21
CA ASP A 59 -29.82 -36.23 8.14
C ASP A 59 -28.95 -35.80 9.35
N GLY A 60 -29.26 -36.05 10.60
CA GLY A 60 -30.25 -36.90 11.24
C GLY A 60 -29.80 -37.03 12.70
N ASP A 61 -30.76 -37.13 13.60
CA ASP A 61 -30.59 -37.12 15.05
C ASP A 61 -29.67 -38.23 15.58
N GLY A 62 -28.89 -37.91 16.62
CA GLY A 62 -28.04 -38.84 17.35
C GLY A 62 -27.80 -38.36 18.78
N GLU A 63 -28.70 -38.75 19.69
CA GLU A 63 -28.52 -38.68 21.14
C GLU A 63 -27.30 -39.53 21.57
N ALA A 64 -26.48 -39.00 22.49
CA ALA A 64 -26.03 -39.73 23.69
C ALA A 64 -25.11 -38.90 24.61
N SER A 65 -25.53 -38.90 25.88
CA SER A 65 -24.70 -39.05 27.10
C SER A 65 -23.85 -37.88 27.61
N SER A 66 -24.40 -37.32 28.69
CA SER A 66 -23.79 -36.56 29.78
C SER A 66 -22.49 -37.15 30.35
N ALA A 67 -21.52 -36.27 30.61
CA ALA A 67 -20.58 -36.38 31.72
C ALA A 67 -20.22 -34.96 32.21
N ALA A 68 -20.76 -34.59 33.37
CA ALA A 68 -20.47 -33.34 34.05
C ALA A 68 -19.14 -33.44 34.79
N ALA A 69 -18.17 -32.59 34.43
CA ALA A 69 -16.96 -32.35 35.20
C ALA A 69 -17.07 -30.96 35.84
N ALA A 70 -17.01 -30.94 37.18
CA ALA A 70 -17.12 -29.76 38.02
C ALA A 70 -15.91 -28.84 37.84
N THR A 71 -16.15 -27.61 37.41
CA THR A 71 -15.15 -26.54 37.34
C THR A 71 -15.05 -25.84 38.69
N VAL A 72 -13.85 -25.86 39.27
CA VAL A 72 -13.46 -25.15 40.49
C VAL A 72 -13.31 -23.65 40.17
N PRO A 73 -13.82 -22.72 41.00
CA PRO A 73 -13.65 -21.28 40.77
C PRO A 73 -12.20 -20.83 41.07
N PRO A 74 -11.67 -19.85 40.31
CA PRO A 74 -10.33 -19.31 40.55
C PRO A 74 -10.30 -18.45 41.83
N PRO A 75 -9.14 -18.35 42.51
CA PRO A 75 -8.99 -17.54 43.72
C PRO A 75 -9.01 -16.04 43.42
N ALA A 76 -9.66 -15.29 44.31
CA ALA A 76 -9.74 -13.83 44.29
C ALA A 76 -8.35 -13.18 44.41
N VAL A 77 -8.09 -12.22 43.52
CA VAL A 77 -6.93 -11.33 43.53
C VAL A 77 -7.17 -10.19 44.53
N PRO A 78 -6.19 -9.80 45.37
CA PRO A 78 -6.35 -8.65 46.27
C PRO A 78 -6.31 -7.34 45.49
N THR A 79 -7.29 -6.47 45.75
CA THR A 79 -7.30 -5.07 45.32
C THR A 79 -6.42 -4.26 46.26
N ASP A 80 -5.21 -3.90 45.81
CA ASP A 80 -4.39 -2.88 46.48
C ASP A 80 -4.79 -1.48 45.99
N SER A 81 -5.16 -0.64 46.95
CA SER A 81 -5.47 0.78 46.80
C SER A 81 -4.19 1.57 46.55
N HIS A 82 -4.07 2.17 45.36
CA HIS A 82 -3.03 3.15 45.05
C HIS A 82 -3.45 4.55 45.54
N ASP A 83 -2.56 5.13 46.35
CA ASP A 83 -2.57 6.48 46.88
C ASP A 83 -2.04 7.44 45.78
N GLU A 84 -2.85 8.43 45.39
CA GLU A 84 -2.48 9.42 44.37
C GLU A 84 -1.64 10.55 44.98
N GLY A 85 -0.35 10.53 44.69
CA GLY A 85 0.57 11.64 44.97
C GLY A 85 0.39 12.77 43.95
N ALA A 86 -0.02 13.94 44.43
CA ALA A 86 -0.15 15.18 43.69
C ALA A 86 1.18 15.63 43.05
N HIS A 87 1.19 15.81 41.72
CA HIS A 87 2.27 16.47 40.99
C HIS A 87 1.82 17.86 40.52
N ASP A 88 2.54 18.86 41.02
CA ASP A 88 2.39 20.29 40.77
C ASP A 88 2.90 20.63 39.35
N GLN A 89 2.00 20.96 38.42
CA GLN A 89 2.34 21.45 37.08
C GLN A 89 2.19 22.98 37.02
N LYS A 90 3.32 23.68 36.90
CA LYS A 90 3.37 25.09 36.51
C LYS A 90 3.12 25.22 35.01
N SER A 91 2.04 25.91 34.66
CA SER A 91 1.69 26.33 33.30
C SER A 91 2.36 27.67 32.96
N ASP A 92 3.21 27.70 31.94
CA ASP A 92 3.61 28.92 31.24
C ASP A 92 2.76 29.02 29.96
N ASP A 93 1.77 29.92 29.99
CA ASP A 93 0.83 30.20 28.91
C ASP A 93 1.32 31.43 28.12
N ALA A 94 1.79 31.22 26.90
CA ALA A 94 2.07 32.27 25.94
C ALA A 94 1.48 31.87 24.59
N THR A 95 0.26 32.33 24.33
CA THR A 95 -0.48 32.09 23.09
C THR A 95 0.14 32.93 21.95
N PRO A 96 0.55 32.34 20.82
CA PRO A 96 1.04 33.11 19.68
C PRO A 96 -0.11 33.75 18.90
N THR A 97 0.09 35.02 18.51
CA THR A 97 -0.87 35.81 17.74
C THR A 97 -1.05 35.25 16.32
N PRO A 98 -2.28 35.14 15.78
CA PRO A 98 -2.52 34.56 14.46
C PRO A 98 -1.97 35.47 13.36
N THR A 99 -1.12 34.90 12.51
CA THR A 99 -0.59 35.56 11.31
C THR A 99 -1.72 35.73 10.29
N GLN A 100 -1.97 36.97 9.85
CA GLN A 100 -2.94 37.26 8.80
C GLN A 100 -2.52 36.57 7.50
N GLN A 101 -3.40 35.69 6.98
CA GLN A 101 -3.25 35.08 5.67
C GLN A 101 -3.61 36.10 4.58
N ASN A 102 -2.69 36.31 3.63
CA ASN A 102 -3.00 37.09 2.43
C ASN A 102 -3.92 36.26 1.52
N PRO A 103 -5.01 36.84 0.97
CA PRO A 103 -5.84 36.16 -0.02
C PRO A 103 -5.02 35.88 -1.28
N ILE A 104 -5.25 34.69 -1.86
CA ILE A 104 -4.61 34.23 -3.09
C ILE A 104 -5.10 35.10 -4.26
N ASP A 105 -4.18 35.47 -5.15
CA ASP A 105 -4.47 36.22 -6.37
C ASP A 105 -5.21 35.31 -7.39
N GLU A 106 -6.45 35.68 -7.72
CA GLU A 106 -7.37 34.97 -8.62
C GLU A 106 -6.75 34.74 -10.02
N LEU A 107 -5.82 35.60 -10.44
CA LEU A 107 -5.08 35.49 -11.71
C LEU A 107 -4.09 34.32 -11.72
N MET A 108 -3.41 34.06 -10.58
CA MET A 108 -2.46 32.94 -10.48
C MET A 108 -3.18 31.58 -10.50
N GLU A 109 -4.40 31.51 -9.96
CA GLU A 109 -5.23 30.31 -10.01
C GLU A 109 -5.63 29.98 -11.47
N GLN A 110 -5.98 31.00 -12.26
CA GLN A 110 -6.35 30.83 -13.67
C GLN A 110 -5.17 30.37 -14.57
N GLU A 111 -3.94 30.84 -14.30
CA GLU A 111 -2.76 30.38 -15.05
C GLU A 111 -2.42 28.90 -14.79
N LEU A 112 -2.55 28.45 -13.53
CA LEU A 112 -2.35 27.04 -13.15
C LEU A 112 -3.34 26.11 -13.85
N ILE A 113 -4.59 26.58 -13.92
CA ILE A 113 -5.72 25.93 -14.58
C ILE A 113 -5.43 25.71 -16.07
N ALA A 114 -4.90 26.71 -16.77
CA ALA A 114 -4.58 26.61 -18.21
C ALA A 114 -3.39 25.66 -18.49
N GLU A 115 -2.41 25.61 -17.58
CA GLU A 115 -1.23 24.75 -17.70
C GLU A 115 -1.58 23.25 -17.57
N LEU A 116 -2.45 22.89 -16.61
CA LEU A 116 -2.93 21.52 -16.41
C LEU A 116 -3.82 21.05 -17.58
N GLU A 117 -4.66 21.92 -18.13
CA GLU A 117 -5.46 21.62 -19.33
C GLU A 117 -4.59 21.28 -20.52
N THR A 118 -3.51 22.05 -20.71
CA THR A 118 -2.57 21.84 -21.82
C THR A 118 -1.88 20.47 -21.72
N GLN A 119 -1.55 20.00 -20.51
CA GLN A 119 -0.94 18.69 -20.31
C GLN A 119 -1.90 17.54 -20.63
N ILE A 120 -3.13 17.59 -20.10
CA ILE A 120 -4.15 16.55 -20.35
C ILE A 120 -4.47 16.46 -21.85
N ILE A 121 -4.67 17.60 -22.52
CA ILE A 121 -4.96 17.65 -23.97
C ILE A 121 -3.76 17.15 -24.79
N SER A 122 -2.52 17.41 -24.35
CA SER A 122 -1.32 16.97 -25.07
C SER A 122 -1.09 15.46 -25.06
N GLU A 123 -1.55 14.77 -24.02
CA GLU A 123 -1.50 13.30 -23.91
C GLU A 123 -2.56 12.63 -24.79
N GLU A 124 -3.76 13.21 -24.87
CA GLU A 124 -4.82 12.76 -25.78
C GLU A 124 -4.42 12.92 -27.26
N GLY A 125 -3.71 14.01 -27.60
CA GLY A 125 -3.29 14.30 -28.99
C GLY A 125 -2.18 13.40 -29.55
N ARG A 126 -1.34 12.78 -28.71
CA ARG A 126 -0.26 11.88 -29.16
C ARG A 126 -0.76 10.48 -29.54
N SER A 127 -1.93 10.06 -29.03
CA SER A 127 -2.45 8.71 -29.23
C SER A 127 -3.23 8.52 -30.55
N VAL A 128 -3.75 9.60 -31.14
CA VAL A 128 -4.67 9.53 -32.29
C VAL A 128 -3.96 9.47 -33.66
N ARG A 129 -2.65 9.68 -33.74
CA ARG A 129 -1.95 9.87 -35.04
C ARG A 129 -1.49 8.59 -35.76
N ASN A 130 -1.77 7.39 -35.26
CA ASN A 130 -1.29 6.12 -35.84
C ASN A 130 -2.38 5.18 -36.39
N GLY A 131 -3.49 5.73 -36.91
CA GLY A 131 -4.57 4.91 -37.48
C GLY A 131 -5.26 5.55 -38.67
N ASN A 132 -4.56 5.73 -39.79
CA ASN A 132 -5.24 6.04 -41.06
C ASN A 132 -4.80 5.05 -42.15
N GLY A 133 -5.37 3.85 -42.08
CA GLY A 133 -5.33 2.83 -43.12
C GLY A 133 -6.57 2.95 -44.01
N SER A 134 -6.34 3.46 -45.23
CA SER A 134 -7.30 3.59 -46.32
C SER A 134 -8.06 2.28 -46.62
N ARG A 135 -9.40 2.33 -46.69
CA ARG A 135 -10.22 1.31 -47.35
C ARG A 135 -11.27 1.97 -48.24
N ASN A 136 -11.13 1.72 -49.54
CA ASN A 136 -12.09 2.03 -50.59
C ASN A 136 -13.10 0.88 -50.75
N GLY A 137 -14.37 1.26 -50.95
CA GLY A 137 -15.30 0.71 -51.94
C GLY A 137 -15.95 -0.65 -51.67
N SER A 138 -17.28 -0.69 -51.58
CA SER A 138 -18.18 -0.90 -52.75
C SER A 138 -19.65 -1.02 -52.31
N ASP A 139 -20.53 -0.39 -53.08
CA ASP A 139 -21.99 -0.37 -52.98
C ASP A 139 -22.66 -1.74 -53.19
N ALA A 140 -23.82 -1.97 -52.54
CA ALA A 140 -25.09 -2.34 -53.19
C ALA A 140 -26.21 -2.71 -52.17
N ASP A 141 -27.34 -2.03 -52.32
CA ASP A 141 -28.74 -2.49 -52.30
C ASP A 141 -29.43 -3.08 -51.03
N ASP A 142 -30.43 -2.30 -50.58
CA ASP A 142 -31.87 -2.66 -50.60
C ASP A 142 -32.43 -3.70 -49.61
N ASN A 143 -33.12 -3.22 -48.56
CA ASN A 143 -34.59 -3.29 -48.43
C ASN A 143 -35.04 -2.83 -47.04
N GLY A 144 -36.12 -2.05 -47.01
CA GLY A 144 -36.71 -1.49 -45.81
C GLY A 144 -37.42 -2.53 -44.93
N ASP A 145 -37.30 -2.31 -43.62
CA ASP A 145 -38.26 -2.79 -42.63
C ASP A 145 -38.34 -1.75 -41.50
N ASP A 146 -39.42 -0.98 -41.51
CA ASP A 146 -39.79 0.01 -40.50
C ASP A 146 -40.29 -0.72 -39.25
N THR A 147 -39.36 -1.24 -38.45
CA THR A 147 -39.62 -1.49 -37.03
C THR A 147 -38.94 -0.41 -36.23
N ALA A 148 -39.74 0.51 -35.68
CA ALA A 148 -39.34 1.44 -34.64
C ALA A 148 -38.84 0.63 -33.42
N ARG A 149 -37.54 0.32 -33.43
CA ARG A 149 -36.79 -0.14 -32.28
C ARG A 149 -36.32 1.09 -31.53
N ASP A 150 -36.58 1.12 -30.24
CA ASP A 150 -35.96 2.05 -29.30
C ASP A 150 -34.44 1.84 -29.30
N ASP A 151 -33.74 2.43 -30.27
CA ASP A 151 -32.28 2.37 -30.40
C ASP A 151 -31.54 3.27 -29.40
N ASN A 152 -32.24 3.80 -28.38
CA ASN A 152 -31.67 4.75 -27.42
C ASN A 152 -30.94 4.10 -26.22
N ALA A 153 -30.80 2.78 -26.18
CA ALA A 153 -30.04 2.08 -25.13
C ALA A 153 -28.63 1.65 -25.55
N ALA A 154 -28.22 1.87 -26.81
CA ALA A 154 -26.99 1.31 -27.39
C ALA A 154 -25.67 2.02 -26.98
N GLY A 155 -25.64 2.78 -25.88
CA GLY A 155 -24.47 3.57 -25.49
C GLY A 155 -24.18 3.68 -24.00
N LEU A 156 -24.85 2.90 -23.14
CA LEU A 156 -24.60 2.93 -21.69
C LEU A 156 -23.52 1.93 -21.33
N LEU A 157 -22.52 2.37 -20.57
CA LEU A 157 -21.42 1.51 -20.13
C LEU A 157 -21.86 0.72 -18.88
N SER A 158 -21.65 -0.59 -18.93
CA SER A 158 -21.63 -1.44 -17.74
C SER A 158 -20.37 -1.18 -16.89
N PHE A 159 -20.37 -1.65 -15.65
CA PHE A 159 -19.20 -1.53 -14.77
C PHE A 159 -17.95 -2.19 -15.36
N ASP A 160 -18.11 -3.36 -15.99
CA ASP A 160 -16.99 -4.09 -16.61
C ASP A 160 -16.43 -3.33 -17.83
N GLU A 161 -17.28 -2.62 -18.56
CA GLU A 161 -16.87 -1.73 -19.65
C GLU A 161 -16.24 -0.43 -19.14
N MET A 162 -16.68 0.09 -17.99
CA MET A 162 -16.05 1.25 -17.34
C MET A 162 -14.64 0.93 -16.84
N ALA A 163 -14.40 -0.27 -16.32
CA ALA A 163 -13.06 -0.72 -15.94
C ALA A 163 -12.10 -0.80 -17.15
N GLN A 164 -12.64 -0.94 -18.36
CA GLN A 164 -11.91 -0.93 -19.62
C GLN A 164 -11.89 0.45 -20.30
N ALA A 165 -12.72 1.39 -19.84
CA ALA A 165 -12.83 2.73 -20.41
C ALA A 165 -11.58 3.56 -20.08
N LYS A 166 -11.09 4.27 -21.10
CA LYS A 166 -9.76 4.93 -21.12
C LYS A 166 -9.56 6.11 -20.16
N THR A 167 -10.58 6.55 -19.42
CA THR A 167 -10.50 7.79 -18.61
C THR A 167 -10.72 7.50 -17.13
N ILE A 168 -9.88 6.64 -16.54
CA ILE A 168 -9.75 6.53 -15.09
C ILE A 168 -8.71 7.57 -14.66
N VAL A 169 -9.15 8.65 -14.01
CA VAL A 169 -8.23 9.56 -13.32
C VAL A 169 -7.89 8.92 -11.97
N ALA A 170 -6.83 8.12 -11.96
CA ALA A 170 -6.18 7.72 -10.71
C ALA A 170 -5.30 8.88 -10.26
N CYS A 171 -5.84 9.73 -9.37
CA CYS A 171 -5.06 10.84 -8.82
C CYS A 171 -4.36 10.34 -7.55
N GLU A 172 -3.10 9.93 -7.68
CA GLU A 172 -2.26 9.70 -6.52
C GLU A 172 -1.98 11.06 -5.84
N ILE A 173 -2.58 11.26 -4.66
CA ILE A 173 -2.54 12.54 -3.92
C ILE A 173 -1.09 13.01 -3.70
N VAL A 174 -0.12 12.08 -3.66
CA VAL A 174 1.31 12.35 -3.45
C VAL A 174 1.93 13.13 -4.61
N THR A 175 1.67 12.77 -5.86
CA THR A 175 2.23 13.47 -7.04
C THR A 175 1.63 14.87 -7.18
N PHE A 176 0.34 15.03 -6.88
CA PHE A 176 -0.31 16.32 -6.81
C PHE A 176 0.30 17.19 -5.71
N LYS A 177 0.53 16.62 -4.52
CA LYS A 177 1.17 17.29 -3.39
C LYS A 177 2.55 17.85 -3.74
N GLN A 178 3.42 17.09 -4.43
CA GLN A 178 4.76 17.59 -4.79
C GLN A 178 4.72 18.80 -5.74
N LYS A 179 3.88 18.75 -6.79
CA LYS A 179 3.71 19.86 -7.73
C LYS A 179 3.06 21.09 -7.07
N PHE A 180 2.08 20.86 -6.20
CA PHE A 180 1.42 21.91 -5.42
C PHE A 180 2.40 22.59 -4.44
N ILE A 181 3.23 21.81 -3.74
CA ILE A 181 4.26 22.29 -2.80
C ILE A 181 5.36 23.11 -3.50
N GLN A 182 5.83 22.68 -4.68
CA GLN A 182 6.88 23.42 -5.41
C GLN A 182 6.42 24.82 -5.85
N LYS A 183 5.12 24.99 -6.13
CA LYS A 183 4.55 26.26 -6.64
C LYS A 183 3.94 27.12 -5.53
N HIS A 184 3.51 26.52 -4.43
CA HIS A 184 2.94 27.20 -3.26
C HIS A 184 3.76 26.85 -2.02
N ALA A 185 4.61 27.77 -1.56
CA ALA A 185 5.32 27.70 -0.28
C ALA A 185 4.36 27.88 0.94
N LEU A 186 3.12 27.40 0.81
CA LEU A 186 2.04 27.51 1.78
C LEU A 186 1.77 26.15 2.42
N ASP A 187 1.29 26.21 3.66
CA ASP A 187 1.04 25.09 4.57
C ASP A 187 0.60 23.80 3.85
N CYS A 188 1.51 22.83 3.82
CA CYS A 188 1.36 21.53 3.15
C CYS A 188 0.45 20.56 3.95
N SER A 189 -0.65 21.08 4.49
CA SER A 189 -1.61 20.27 5.22
C SER A 189 -2.32 19.28 4.28
N SER A 190 -2.67 18.12 4.81
CA SER A 190 -3.50 17.13 4.11
C SER A 190 -4.83 17.76 3.64
N VAL A 191 -5.38 18.70 4.42
CA VAL A 191 -6.60 19.44 4.10
C VAL A 191 -6.44 20.29 2.83
N ASN A 192 -5.37 21.05 2.70
CA ASN A 192 -5.12 21.87 1.50
C ASN A 192 -4.92 20.99 0.26
N THR A 193 -4.25 19.84 0.44
CA THR A 193 -4.08 18.88 -0.65
C THR A 193 -5.44 18.34 -1.12
N PHE A 194 -6.32 17.97 -0.18
CA PHE A 194 -7.66 17.50 -0.51
C PHE A 194 -8.53 18.59 -1.17
N LYS A 195 -8.45 19.84 -0.72
CA LYS A 195 -9.13 20.97 -1.39
C LYS A 195 -8.69 21.13 -2.85
N GLY A 196 -7.40 20.95 -3.13
CA GLY A 196 -6.87 20.94 -4.50
C GLY A 196 -7.45 19.80 -5.34
N VAL A 197 -7.62 18.61 -4.76
CA VAL A 197 -8.30 17.49 -5.42
C VAL A 197 -9.77 17.83 -5.70
N CYS A 198 -10.50 18.40 -4.74
CA CYS A 198 -11.89 18.83 -4.97
C CYS A 198 -12.02 19.86 -6.11
N HIS A 199 -11.12 20.85 -6.14
CA HIS A 199 -11.08 21.82 -7.23
C HIS A 199 -10.83 21.14 -8.59
N MET A 200 -9.89 20.20 -8.65
CA MET A 200 -9.62 19.42 -9.86
C MET A 200 -10.84 18.61 -10.30
N LEU A 201 -11.51 17.91 -9.38
CA LEU A 201 -12.72 17.13 -9.65
C LEU A 201 -13.89 18.01 -10.13
N GLN A 202 -14.06 19.20 -9.54
CA GLN A 202 -15.08 20.16 -9.93
C GLN A 202 -14.87 20.66 -11.37
N LYS A 203 -13.61 20.91 -11.72
CA LYS A 203 -13.23 21.46 -13.02
C LYS A 203 -13.25 20.40 -14.13
N THR A 204 -12.60 19.27 -13.90
CA THR A 204 -12.43 18.21 -14.91
C THR A 204 -13.64 17.30 -15.00
N LYS A 205 -14.43 17.19 -13.91
CA LYS A 205 -15.62 16.35 -13.80
C LYS A 205 -15.41 14.93 -14.35
N PRO A 206 -14.38 14.16 -13.96
CA PRO A 206 -14.19 12.82 -14.49
C PRO A 206 -15.44 11.95 -14.27
N LEU A 207 -15.63 10.94 -15.12
CA LEU A 207 -16.72 9.97 -14.94
C LEU A 207 -16.57 9.21 -13.62
N CYS A 208 -15.34 8.81 -13.31
CA CYS A 208 -14.98 8.10 -12.10
C CYS A 208 -13.65 8.61 -11.53
N PHE A 209 -13.48 8.46 -10.22
CA PHE A 209 -12.19 8.67 -9.56
C PHE A 209 -11.93 7.59 -8.50
N ILE A 210 -10.66 7.39 -8.19
CA ILE A 210 -10.22 6.65 -7.01
C ILE A 210 -9.27 7.57 -6.23
N LEU A 211 -9.55 7.79 -4.95
CA LEU A 211 -8.64 8.45 -4.02
C LEU A 211 -8.18 7.45 -2.97
N GLU A 212 -6.93 7.56 -2.55
CA GLU A 212 -6.35 6.75 -1.47
C GLU A 212 -5.95 7.64 -0.30
N ASN A 213 -6.07 7.12 0.93
CA ASN A 213 -5.58 7.80 2.13
C ASN A 213 -5.27 6.81 3.27
N VAL A 214 -4.61 7.29 4.32
CA VAL A 214 -4.35 6.53 5.56
C VAL A 214 -5.63 6.24 6.33
N ASP A 215 -5.65 5.15 7.10
CA ASP A 215 -6.85 4.68 7.81
C ASP A 215 -7.17 5.44 9.10
N SER A 216 -6.33 6.39 9.52
CA SER A 216 -6.53 7.21 10.71
C SER A 216 -7.66 8.25 10.59
N LEU A 217 -8.32 8.36 9.44
CA LEU A 217 -9.42 9.31 9.21
C LEU A 217 -10.70 8.95 9.99
N GLU A 218 -10.85 7.69 10.42
CA GLU A 218 -12.03 7.19 11.15
C GLU A 218 -12.05 7.62 12.62
N SER A 219 -10.89 7.97 13.21
CA SER A 219 -10.71 7.99 14.66
C SER A 219 -11.14 9.29 15.38
N SER A 220 -11.73 10.27 14.69
CA SER A 220 -11.99 11.59 15.28
C SER A 220 -13.38 11.78 15.91
N ALA A 221 -14.27 10.77 15.86
CA ALA A 221 -15.66 10.93 16.30
C ALA A 221 -15.92 10.63 17.79
N ASN A 222 -15.01 9.93 18.49
CA ASN A 222 -15.31 9.36 19.80
C ASN A 222 -14.21 9.70 20.83
N ALA A 223 -14.40 10.73 21.67
CA ALA A 223 -13.68 10.82 22.97
C ALA A 223 -14.12 11.94 23.93
N SER A 224 -14.97 12.91 23.57
CA SER A 224 -15.48 13.85 24.58
C SER A 224 -16.82 13.36 25.12
N ASN A 225 -16.82 12.78 26.31
CA ASN A 225 -18.03 12.53 27.13
C ASN A 225 -18.66 13.84 27.66
N ASP A 226 -18.57 14.92 26.88
CA ASP A 226 -19.14 16.21 27.24
C ASP A 226 -20.56 16.21 26.67
N ASP A 227 -21.52 15.76 27.48
CA ASP A 227 -22.93 15.53 27.11
C ASP A 227 -23.63 16.76 26.49
N ASP A 228 -23.01 17.94 26.56
CA ASP A 228 -23.53 19.21 26.05
C ASP A 228 -22.98 19.64 24.68
N LYS A 229 -22.05 18.90 24.06
CA LYS A 229 -21.50 19.26 22.73
C LYS A 229 -22.11 18.42 21.61
N GLU A 230 -22.62 19.07 20.57
CA GLU A 230 -23.05 18.37 19.36
C GLU A 230 -21.92 17.48 18.82
N PRO A 231 -22.22 16.24 18.40
CA PRO A 231 -21.21 15.32 17.90
C PRO A 231 -20.52 15.95 16.69
N SER A 232 -19.23 16.24 16.83
CA SER A 232 -18.43 16.77 15.73
C SER A 232 -18.35 15.73 14.62
N LYS A 233 -18.73 16.12 13.40
CA LYS A 233 -18.61 15.26 12.21
C LYS A 233 -17.17 14.73 12.09
N SER A 234 -17.03 13.47 11.74
CA SER A 234 -15.70 12.89 11.49
C SER A 234 -15.07 13.49 10.24
N ASN A 235 -13.73 13.47 10.15
CA ASN A 235 -13.04 13.90 8.94
C ASN A 235 -13.51 13.13 7.70
N LEU A 236 -13.83 11.84 7.86
CA LEU A 236 -14.38 10.99 6.82
C LEU A 236 -15.75 11.50 6.33
N GLU A 237 -16.67 11.83 7.25
CA GLU A 237 -17.99 12.37 6.91
C GLU A 237 -17.89 13.71 6.18
N MET A 238 -16.94 14.56 6.56
CA MET A 238 -16.69 15.83 5.86
C MET A 238 -16.21 15.60 4.43
N ILE A 239 -15.25 14.68 4.23
CA ILE A 239 -14.76 14.29 2.89
C ILE A 239 -15.92 13.78 2.02
N MET A 240 -16.74 12.89 2.58
CA MET A 240 -17.90 12.34 1.87
C MET A 240 -18.92 13.42 1.51
N ALA A 241 -19.20 14.35 2.41
CA ALA A 241 -20.11 15.46 2.14
C ALA A 241 -19.62 16.32 0.97
N TRP A 242 -18.34 16.74 0.97
CA TRP A 242 -17.79 17.57 -0.11
C TRP A 242 -17.79 16.84 -1.47
N LEU A 243 -17.42 15.56 -1.51
CA LEU A 243 -17.44 14.80 -2.77
C LEU A 243 -18.88 14.61 -3.29
N ASN A 244 -19.85 14.41 -2.39
CA ASN A 244 -21.26 14.35 -2.76
C ASN A 244 -21.79 15.69 -3.30
N GLU A 245 -21.42 16.82 -2.67
CA GLU A 245 -21.76 18.17 -3.12
C GLU A 245 -21.20 18.48 -4.52
N LEU A 246 -20.06 17.88 -4.88
CA LEU A 246 -19.50 17.95 -6.24
C LEU A 246 -20.25 17.11 -7.28
N GLY A 247 -21.31 16.40 -6.90
CA GLY A 247 -22.16 15.62 -7.81
C GLY A 247 -21.73 14.16 -7.99
N TYR A 248 -20.89 13.62 -7.10
CA TYR A 248 -20.45 12.23 -7.14
C TYR A 248 -21.22 11.37 -6.11
N GLY A 249 -21.58 10.15 -6.51
CA GLY A 249 -21.76 9.06 -5.56
C GLY A 249 -20.38 8.60 -5.10
N VAL A 250 -20.24 8.24 -3.83
CA VAL A 250 -18.95 7.78 -3.28
C VAL A 250 -19.16 6.56 -2.40
N ALA A 251 -18.35 5.52 -2.61
CA ALA A 251 -18.16 4.42 -1.67
C ALA A 251 -16.75 4.49 -1.07
N VAL A 252 -16.61 4.05 0.19
CA VAL A 252 -15.32 4.01 0.88
C VAL A 252 -15.07 2.61 1.37
N GLU A 253 -13.89 2.07 1.05
CA GLU A 253 -13.47 0.75 1.47
C GLU A 253 -12.12 0.81 2.17
N LYS A 254 -12.03 0.17 3.33
CA LYS A 254 -10.77 -0.02 4.05
C LYS A 254 -10.14 -1.32 3.60
N LEU A 255 -9.04 -1.21 2.86
CA LEU A 255 -8.34 -2.36 2.27
C LEU A 255 -7.01 -2.59 2.97
N ARG A 256 -6.67 -3.86 3.15
CA ARG A 256 -5.41 -4.33 3.71
C ARG A 256 -4.61 -5.06 2.65
N SER A 257 -3.37 -4.65 2.40
CA SER A 257 -2.52 -5.24 1.36
C SER A 257 -2.32 -6.75 1.51
N ASP A 258 -2.32 -7.28 2.74
CA ASP A 258 -2.20 -8.71 3.00
C ASP A 258 -3.45 -9.52 2.60
N ASP A 259 -4.60 -8.89 2.46
CA ASP A 259 -5.80 -9.53 1.87
C ASP A 259 -5.71 -9.64 0.34
N PHE A 260 -4.71 -9.01 -0.30
CA PHE A 260 -4.56 -8.94 -1.76
C PHE A 260 -3.23 -9.53 -2.26
N GLY A 261 -2.62 -10.41 -1.46
CA GLY A 261 -1.46 -11.21 -1.88
C GLY A 261 -0.10 -10.61 -1.54
N LEU A 262 -0.02 -9.40 -0.99
CA LEU A 262 1.25 -8.79 -0.60
C LEU A 262 1.70 -9.26 0.79
N PRO A 263 2.99 -9.53 1.00
CA PRO A 263 3.53 -10.02 2.27
C PRO A 263 3.65 -8.91 3.35
N GLN A 264 2.81 -7.88 3.33
CA GLN A 264 2.90 -6.70 4.19
C GLN A 264 1.53 -6.36 4.78
N ARG A 265 1.49 -5.99 6.06
CA ARG A 265 0.30 -5.41 6.70
C ARG A 265 0.26 -3.90 6.50
N ARG A 266 -0.46 -3.41 5.49
CA ARG A 266 -0.71 -1.99 5.25
C ARG A 266 -2.19 -1.75 4.96
N SER A 267 -2.82 -0.98 5.84
CA SER A 267 -4.24 -0.58 5.72
C SER A 267 -4.35 0.78 5.05
N ARG A 268 -5.29 0.93 4.12
CA ARG A 268 -5.61 2.19 3.44
C ARG A 268 -7.11 2.33 3.21
N LEU A 269 -7.59 3.57 3.21
CA LEU A 269 -8.94 3.94 2.80
C LEU A 269 -8.93 4.29 1.32
N TYR A 270 -9.80 3.65 0.56
CA TYR A 270 -10.01 3.93 -0.86
C TYR A 270 -11.40 4.51 -1.06
N PHE A 271 -11.46 5.68 -1.70
CA PHE A 271 -12.70 6.36 -2.07
C PHE A 271 -12.96 6.12 -3.55
N PHE A 272 -14.06 5.44 -3.86
CA PHE A 272 -14.51 5.19 -5.22
C PHE A 272 -15.62 6.17 -5.54
N GLY A 273 -15.35 7.11 -6.45
CA GLY A 273 -16.30 8.13 -6.86
C GLY A 273 -16.85 7.88 -8.26
N LEU A 274 -18.17 8.01 -8.43
CA LEU A 274 -18.85 7.99 -9.73
C LEU A 274 -19.75 9.19 -9.91
N ARG A 275 -19.63 9.87 -11.06
CA ARG A 275 -20.36 11.09 -11.35
C ARG A 275 -21.84 10.78 -11.64
N ARG A 276 -22.76 11.31 -10.81
CA ARG A 276 -24.21 11.02 -10.88
C ARG A 276 -24.88 11.59 -12.13
N ASP A 277 -24.42 12.73 -12.62
CA ASP A 277 -25.03 13.47 -13.75
C ASP A 277 -24.43 13.10 -15.12
N SER A 278 -23.65 12.02 -15.21
CA SER A 278 -22.89 11.72 -16.44
C SER A 278 -23.76 11.35 -17.65
N GLY A 279 -24.95 10.78 -17.44
CA GLY A 279 -25.80 10.25 -18.51
C GLY A 279 -25.24 9.03 -19.27
N VAL A 280 -24.04 8.56 -18.90
CA VAL A 280 -23.34 7.44 -19.55
C VAL A 280 -23.54 6.11 -18.80
N LEU A 281 -23.95 6.19 -17.52
CA LEU A 281 -24.13 5.01 -16.68
C LEU A 281 -25.46 4.31 -16.98
N ALA A 282 -25.40 2.99 -17.13
CA ALA A 282 -26.59 2.15 -17.31
C ALA A 282 -27.49 2.08 -16.06
N GLU A 283 -26.88 2.25 -14.89
CA GLU A 283 -27.51 2.17 -13.57
C GLU A 283 -27.17 3.44 -12.76
N PRO A 284 -27.97 3.79 -11.74
CA PRO A 284 -27.60 4.85 -10.80
C PRO A 284 -26.20 4.62 -10.20
N ALA A 285 -25.41 5.69 -10.09
CA ALA A 285 -24.04 5.60 -9.57
C ALA A 285 -23.96 4.92 -8.19
N ASP A 286 -24.91 5.21 -7.31
CA ASP A 286 -24.96 4.63 -5.97
C ASP A 286 -25.23 3.11 -5.99
N ASP A 287 -26.02 2.62 -6.95
CA ASP A 287 -26.28 1.18 -7.13
C ASP A 287 -25.02 0.45 -7.61
N ILE A 288 -24.26 1.07 -8.53
CA ILE A 288 -22.98 0.54 -8.99
C ILE A 288 -21.97 0.49 -7.84
N LEU A 289 -21.87 1.59 -7.08
CA LEU A 289 -20.93 1.72 -5.96
C LEU A 289 -21.24 0.75 -4.82
N SER A 290 -22.51 0.41 -4.59
CA SER A 290 -22.91 -0.59 -3.59
C SER A 290 -22.29 -1.99 -3.85
N LYS A 291 -21.90 -2.27 -5.10
CA LYS A 291 -21.31 -3.55 -5.51
C LYS A 291 -19.77 -3.57 -5.37
N VAL A 292 -19.13 -2.44 -5.10
CA VAL A 292 -17.66 -2.33 -5.07
C VAL A 292 -17.05 -3.26 -4.01
N GLY A 293 -17.58 -3.25 -2.79
CA GLY A 293 -17.12 -4.15 -1.73
C GLY A 293 -17.20 -5.63 -2.12
N GLU A 294 -18.33 -6.05 -2.70
CA GLU A 294 -18.52 -7.43 -3.17
C GLU A 294 -17.49 -7.82 -4.25
N ARG A 295 -17.19 -6.90 -5.18
CA ARG A 295 -16.18 -7.14 -6.24
C ARG A 295 -14.77 -7.20 -5.67
N LEU A 296 -14.43 -6.35 -4.70
CA LEU A 296 -13.12 -6.37 -4.05
C LEU A 296 -12.89 -7.69 -3.29
N LEU A 297 -13.93 -8.30 -2.71
CA LEU A 297 -13.83 -9.63 -2.10
C LEU A 297 -13.38 -10.71 -3.10
N LEU A 298 -13.76 -10.59 -4.38
CA LEU A 298 -13.35 -11.54 -5.43
C LEU A 298 -11.86 -11.42 -5.79
N LEU A 299 -11.24 -10.28 -5.50
CA LEU A 299 -9.82 -10.04 -5.78
C LEU A 299 -8.91 -10.48 -4.64
N ARG A 300 -9.47 -10.90 -3.50
CA ARG A 300 -8.69 -11.29 -2.33
C ARG A 300 -7.80 -12.49 -2.63
N LYS A 301 -6.57 -12.44 -2.12
CA LYS A 301 -5.57 -13.49 -2.24
C LYS A 301 -4.83 -13.60 -0.91
N ASN A 302 -4.47 -14.83 -0.55
CA ASN A 302 -3.61 -15.06 0.60
C ASN A 302 -2.27 -14.34 0.38
N ALA A 303 -1.81 -13.61 1.39
CA ALA A 303 -0.48 -13.01 1.40
C ALA A 303 0.60 -14.04 1.02
N ALA A 304 1.51 -13.63 0.14
CA ALA A 304 2.71 -14.39 -0.14
C ALA A 304 3.59 -14.46 1.12
N ASN A 305 4.42 -15.50 1.23
CA ASN A 305 5.39 -15.59 2.33
C ASN A 305 6.50 -14.53 2.12
N PRO A 306 6.80 -13.66 3.10
CA PRO A 306 7.90 -12.70 3.03
C PRO A 306 9.25 -13.32 2.62
N GLU A 307 9.50 -14.56 3.02
CA GLU A 307 10.73 -15.32 2.69
C GLU A 307 10.94 -15.48 1.18
N CYS A 308 9.87 -15.50 0.38
CA CYS A 308 9.97 -15.59 -1.08
C CYS A 308 10.53 -14.32 -1.74
N PHE A 309 10.63 -13.23 -1.00
CA PHE A 309 11.11 -11.92 -1.47
C PHE A 309 12.50 -11.58 -0.90
N LEU A 310 13.07 -12.48 -0.09
CA LEU A 310 14.40 -12.30 0.46
C LEU A 310 15.45 -12.78 -0.55
N HIS A 311 16.53 -12.02 -0.63
CA HIS A 311 17.74 -12.48 -1.33
C HIS A 311 18.32 -13.69 -0.60
N SER A 312 18.88 -14.62 -1.37
CA SER A 312 19.60 -15.76 -0.81
C SER A 312 20.83 -15.30 -0.03
N GLU A 313 21.29 -16.07 0.96
CA GLU A 313 22.46 -15.70 1.77
C GLU A 313 23.76 -15.53 0.95
N ASP A 314 23.82 -16.15 -0.23
CA ASP A 314 24.96 -16.06 -1.17
C ASP A 314 24.73 -15.01 -2.28
N ASP A 315 23.72 -14.14 -2.15
CA ASP A 315 23.41 -13.12 -3.14
C ASP A 315 24.42 -11.95 -3.09
N ASN A 316 24.98 -11.59 -4.23
CA ASN A 316 25.95 -10.50 -4.37
C ASN A 316 25.41 -9.16 -3.82
N MET A 317 24.10 -8.93 -3.87
CA MET A 317 23.48 -7.70 -3.37
C MET A 317 23.66 -7.53 -1.85
N LEU A 318 23.75 -8.63 -1.10
CA LEU A 318 24.03 -8.59 0.34
C LEU A 318 25.49 -8.18 0.60
N ASP A 319 26.42 -8.74 -0.15
CA ASP A 319 27.85 -8.44 -0.04
C ASP A 319 28.16 -6.98 -0.44
N GLU A 320 27.56 -6.52 -1.54
CA GLU A 320 27.68 -5.13 -2.01
C GLU A 320 27.17 -4.14 -0.96
N GLU A 321 26.04 -4.43 -0.32
CA GLU A 321 25.51 -3.57 0.75
C GLU A 321 26.43 -3.60 1.99
N LEU A 322 26.97 -4.76 2.38
CA LEU A 322 27.94 -4.87 3.46
C LEU A 322 29.21 -4.05 3.17
N GLU A 323 29.76 -4.14 1.97
CA GLU A 323 30.92 -3.34 1.55
C GLU A 323 30.62 -1.83 1.60
N ARG A 324 29.43 -1.43 1.16
CA ARG A 324 28.98 -0.04 1.24
C ARG A 324 28.91 0.44 2.70
N LEU A 325 28.40 -0.39 3.60
CA LEU A 325 28.33 -0.08 5.04
C LEU A 325 29.74 0.03 5.66
N GLU A 326 30.68 -0.84 5.28
CA GLU A 326 32.08 -0.73 5.69
C GLU A 326 32.71 0.57 5.24
N THR A 327 32.52 0.92 3.97
CA THR A 327 33.02 2.17 3.39
C THR A 327 32.46 3.38 4.14
N ARG A 328 31.15 3.37 4.42
CA ARG A 328 30.50 4.42 5.22
C ARG A 328 31.07 4.49 6.64
N ALA A 329 31.24 3.36 7.32
CA ALA A 329 31.78 3.31 8.67
C ALA A 329 33.22 3.84 8.75
N ARG A 330 34.06 3.57 7.74
CA ARG A 330 35.42 4.13 7.63
C ARG A 330 35.41 5.65 7.40
N SER A 331 34.40 6.15 6.69
CA SER A 331 34.24 7.59 6.40
C SER A 331 33.61 8.39 7.53
N ALA A 332 32.83 7.75 8.41
CA ALA A 332 32.18 8.41 9.53
C ALA A 332 33.22 8.77 10.59
N SER A 333 33.57 10.06 10.69
CA SER A 333 34.33 10.58 11.84
C SER A 333 33.57 10.27 13.13
N ALA A 334 34.29 9.93 14.20
CA ALA A 334 33.76 9.48 15.49
C ALA A 334 32.95 10.53 16.29
N SER A 335 32.18 11.39 15.64
CA SER A 335 31.56 12.58 16.22
C SER A 335 30.18 12.35 16.84
N ASP A 336 29.61 11.15 16.78
CA ASP A 336 28.26 10.92 17.32
C ASP A 336 28.32 10.03 18.56
N LYS A 337 28.47 10.68 19.72
CA LYS A 337 28.21 10.04 21.01
C LYS A 337 26.71 10.08 21.21
N GLY A 338 26.02 9.05 20.71
CA GLY A 338 24.60 8.87 20.98
C GLY A 338 24.37 8.85 22.49
N ASP A 339 23.45 9.69 22.97
CA ASP A 339 23.02 9.69 24.35
C ASP A 339 22.48 8.30 24.71
N GLY A 340 23.10 7.65 25.69
CA GLY A 340 22.63 6.38 26.22
C GLY A 340 21.21 6.57 26.74
N MET A 341 20.26 5.88 26.12
CA MET A 341 18.87 5.92 26.58
C MET A 341 18.72 4.88 27.68
N GLU A 342 18.38 5.28 28.90
CA GLU A 342 17.89 4.35 29.91
C GLU A 342 16.42 4.05 29.55
N PRO A 343 16.09 2.84 29.04
CA PRO A 343 14.75 2.59 28.56
C PRO A 343 13.76 2.48 29.73
N ALA A 344 12.54 2.95 29.52
CA ALA A 344 11.44 2.83 30.48
C ALA A 344 11.05 1.37 30.84
N SER A 345 11.70 0.37 30.23
CA SER A 345 11.57 -1.07 30.48
C SER A 345 12.34 -1.56 31.72
N ALA A 346 12.95 -0.69 32.52
CA ALA A 346 13.42 -1.04 33.87
C ALA A 346 12.31 -1.69 34.72
N LYS A 347 11.03 -1.46 34.35
CA LYS A 347 9.85 -2.06 34.96
C LYS A 347 9.72 -3.58 34.78
N ASP A 348 10.36 -4.17 33.76
CA ASP A 348 10.22 -5.61 33.46
C ASP A 348 11.32 -6.49 34.09
N GLY A 349 12.12 -5.93 35.00
CA GLY A 349 13.21 -6.67 35.67
C GLY A 349 14.38 -7.03 34.75
N VAL A 350 14.43 -6.44 33.55
CA VAL A 350 15.53 -6.61 32.61
C VAL A 350 16.70 -5.73 33.03
N GLN A 351 17.87 -6.34 33.27
CA GLN A 351 19.08 -5.61 33.60
C GLN A 351 19.73 -5.04 32.33
N TRP A 352 19.96 -3.74 32.32
CA TRP A 352 20.63 -3.01 31.23
C TRP A 352 22.08 -2.65 31.59
N PRO A 353 23.01 -2.58 30.62
CA PRO A 353 22.86 -2.95 29.22
C PRO A 353 22.74 -4.46 29.03
N LEU A 354 22.03 -4.89 27.98
CA LEU A 354 21.86 -6.31 27.68
C LEU A 354 23.18 -6.92 27.21
N ALA A 355 23.50 -8.11 27.71
CA ALA A 355 24.63 -8.89 27.21
C ALA A 355 24.38 -9.29 25.75
N GLN A 356 25.31 -8.94 24.85
CA GLN A 356 25.19 -9.28 23.43
C GLN A 356 25.45 -10.78 23.21
N PRO A 357 24.45 -11.58 22.77
CA PRO A 357 24.63 -12.99 22.52
C PRO A 357 25.73 -13.26 21.48
N ALA A 358 26.56 -14.29 21.71
CA ALA A 358 27.67 -14.63 20.82
C ALA A 358 27.22 -14.93 19.37
N HIS A 359 25.97 -15.35 19.15
CA HIS A 359 25.45 -15.57 17.81
C HIS A 359 25.14 -14.26 17.07
N LEU A 360 24.76 -13.18 17.75
CA LEU A 360 24.57 -11.86 17.14
C LEU A 360 25.91 -11.24 16.76
N GLN A 361 26.91 -11.38 17.64
CA GLN A 361 28.27 -10.87 17.38
C GLN A 361 28.93 -11.51 16.14
N ARG A 362 28.47 -12.70 15.73
CA ARG A 362 28.93 -13.37 14.52
C ARG A 362 28.29 -12.82 13.24
N SER A 363 27.16 -12.11 13.34
CA SER A 363 26.52 -11.50 12.17
C SER A 363 27.32 -10.27 11.71
N PRO A 364 27.69 -10.20 10.41
CA PRO A 364 28.36 -9.02 9.87
C PRO A 364 27.46 -7.78 9.88
N TRP A 365 26.14 -7.95 9.93
CA TRP A 365 25.17 -6.86 9.96
C TRP A 365 25.07 -6.21 11.34
N PHE A 366 25.17 -7.02 12.41
CA PHE A 366 25.02 -6.55 13.78
C PHE A 366 26.04 -5.48 14.15
N LYS A 367 27.27 -5.57 13.63
CA LYS A 367 28.37 -4.61 13.90
C LYS A 367 28.08 -3.18 13.37
N PHE A 368 27.17 -3.04 12.41
CA PHE A 368 26.80 -1.75 11.80
C PHE A 368 25.57 -1.10 12.42
N LEU A 369 24.89 -1.81 13.33
CA LEU A 369 23.82 -1.24 14.12
C LEU A 369 24.39 -0.21 15.11
N THR A 370 23.66 0.86 15.35
CA THR A 370 23.95 1.79 16.44
C THR A 370 23.85 1.07 17.79
N PRO A 371 24.49 1.56 18.87
CA PRO A 371 24.40 0.92 20.19
C PRO A 371 22.95 0.65 20.64
N ARG A 372 22.05 1.61 20.41
CA ARG A 372 20.62 1.45 20.69
C ARG A 372 19.97 0.34 19.87
N GLU A 373 20.27 0.26 18.58
CA GLU A 373 19.71 -0.78 17.72
C GLU A 373 20.25 -2.17 18.09
N GLN A 374 21.53 -2.28 18.48
CA GLN A 374 22.11 -3.51 19.01
C GLN A 374 21.38 -3.97 20.28
N GLU A 375 21.11 -3.05 21.20
CA GLU A 375 20.31 -3.29 22.41
C GLU A 375 18.88 -3.74 22.07
N ALA A 376 18.24 -3.11 21.09
CA ALA A 376 16.91 -3.51 20.63
C ALA A 376 16.90 -4.93 20.07
N VAL A 377 17.89 -5.32 19.25
CA VAL A 377 18.00 -6.69 18.75
C VAL A 377 18.25 -7.68 19.89
N CYS A 378 19.11 -7.34 20.87
CA CYS A 378 19.33 -8.19 22.04
C CYS A 378 18.04 -8.39 22.86
N PHE A 379 17.25 -7.33 23.00
CA PHE A 379 15.95 -7.40 23.66
C PHE A 379 14.97 -8.30 22.90
N VAL A 380 14.93 -8.18 21.57
CA VAL A 380 14.11 -9.05 20.71
C VAL A 380 14.49 -10.52 20.86
N GLU A 381 15.78 -10.86 20.93
CA GLU A 381 16.22 -12.24 21.16
C GLU A 381 15.76 -12.78 22.52
N LEU A 382 15.98 -12.02 23.59
CA LEU A 382 15.51 -12.37 24.94
C LEU A 382 13.99 -12.59 24.97
N TRP A 383 13.25 -11.70 24.29
CA TRP A 383 11.80 -11.81 24.19
C TRP A 383 11.36 -13.02 23.37
N ASN A 384 12.07 -13.33 22.28
CA ASN A 384 11.84 -14.51 21.46
C ASN A 384 12.11 -15.83 22.22
N GLU A 385 13.09 -15.85 23.13
CA GLU A 385 13.31 -16.99 24.02
C GLU A 385 12.14 -17.18 24.99
N ARG A 386 11.66 -16.08 25.60
CA ARG A 386 10.46 -16.09 26.45
C ARG A 386 9.23 -16.60 25.68
N ARG A 387 8.93 -16.00 24.52
CA ARG A 387 7.80 -16.41 23.67
C ARG A 387 7.88 -17.90 23.31
N LYS A 388 9.06 -18.38 22.92
CA LYS A 388 9.29 -19.79 22.62
C LYS A 388 8.99 -20.71 23.81
N ARG A 389 9.45 -20.35 25.02
CA ARG A 389 9.15 -21.11 26.25
C ARG A 389 7.66 -21.12 26.55
N ASP A 390 6.99 -19.99 26.31
CA ASP A 390 5.57 -19.80 26.60
C ASP A 390 4.67 -20.36 25.47
N GLY A 391 5.26 -20.97 24.42
CA GLY A 391 4.53 -21.55 23.29
C GLY A 391 3.96 -20.53 22.31
N GLU A 392 4.41 -19.28 22.38
CA GLU A 392 3.99 -18.19 21.50
C GLU A 392 4.88 -18.07 20.26
N SER A 393 4.30 -17.65 19.13
CA SER A 393 5.08 -17.38 17.91
C SER A 393 6.11 -16.29 18.14
N GLN A 394 7.36 -16.57 17.81
CA GLN A 394 8.46 -15.61 17.91
C GLN A 394 8.25 -14.43 16.93
N MET A 395 8.84 -13.28 17.27
CA MET A 395 8.94 -12.12 16.39
C MET A 395 9.84 -12.47 15.20
N ALA A 396 9.35 -12.21 13.99
CA ALA A 396 10.05 -12.47 12.73
C ALA A 396 10.70 -11.21 12.19
N PHE A 397 9.93 -10.12 12.11
CA PHE A 397 10.39 -8.82 11.61
C PHE A 397 10.15 -7.71 12.62
N VAL A 398 11.14 -6.84 12.83
CA VAL A 398 11.12 -5.84 13.89
C VAL A 398 11.70 -4.51 13.41
N ASP A 399 11.00 -3.39 13.65
CA ASP A 399 11.48 -2.04 13.30
C ASP A 399 12.48 -1.48 14.32
N LEU A 400 13.76 -1.47 13.98
CA LEU A 400 14.80 -0.93 14.87
C LEU A 400 14.84 0.61 14.92
N SER A 401 14.13 1.30 14.02
CA SER A 401 14.11 2.76 13.97
C SER A 401 13.28 3.38 15.11
N GLN A 402 12.36 2.62 15.69
CA GLN A 402 11.45 3.07 16.76
C GLN A 402 12.01 2.77 18.16
N SER A 403 11.45 3.43 19.18
CA SER A 403 11.80 3.11 20.57
C SER A 403 11.25 1.73 20.93
N LEU A 404 11.86 1.05 21.91
CA LEU A 404 11.45 -0.31 22.32
C LEU A 404 9.94 -0.41 22.59
N ASN A 405 9.35 0.62 23.20
CA ASN A 405 7.92 0.66 23.53
C ASN A 405 7.00 0.91 22.31
N ARG A 406 7.55 1.40 21.20
CA ARG A 406 6.83 1.68 19.95
C ARG A 406 7.32 0.81 18.80
N MET A 407 8.11 -0.21 19.12
CA MET A 407 8.76 -1.06 18.14
C MET A 407 7.71 -1.92 17.44
N VAL A 408 7.39 -1.53 16.21
CA VAL A 408 6.45 -2.27 15.38
C VAL A 408 7.10 -3.58 14.99
N HIS A 409 6.37 -4.68 15.15
CA HIS A 409 6.87 -6.01 14.83
C HIS A 409 5.77 -6.89 14.24
N SER A 410 6.20 -7.98 13.63
CA SER A 410 5.37 -9.08 13.18
C SER A 410 5.95 -10.40 13.65
N THR A 411 5.14 -11.45 13.66
CA THR A 411 5.53 -12.79 14.12
C THR A 411 5.54 -13.79 12.97
N TYR A 412 6.22 -14.93 13.12
CA TYR A 412 6.22 -15.99 12.10
C TYR A 412 4.81 -16.47 11.76
N ASP A 413 3.91 -16.55 12.74
CA ASP A 413 2.51 -16.92 12.52
C ASP A 413 1.73 -15.88 11.70
N SER A 414 2.09 -14.60 11.79
CA SER A 414 1.40 -13.57 11.00
C SER A 414 1.71 -13.64 9.50
N LYS A 415 2.85 -14.24 9.12
CA LYS A 415 3.29 -14.42 7.72
C LYS A 415 3.29 -13.14 6.88
N VAL A 416 3.42 -11.98 7.52
CA VAL A 416 3.48 -10.66 6.87
C VAL A 416 4.45 -9.77 7.61
N VAL A 417 5.11 -8.86 6.91
CA VAL A 417 5.90 -7.80 7.54
C VAL A 417 4.98 -6.68 8.04
N PRO A 418 5.39 -5.89 9.06
CA PRO A 418 4.67 -4.68 9.41
C PRO A 418 4.64 -3.66 8.25
N THR A 419 3.82 -2.61 8.37
CA THR A 419 3.81 -1.53 7.38
C THR A 419 5.22 -0.97 7.21
N ILE A 420 5.73 -1.01 5.98
CA ILE A 420 7.03 -0.45 5.65
C ILE A 420 6.88 1.07 5.60
N LEU A 421 7.69 1.78 6.39
CA LEU A 421 7.70 3.24 6.45
C LEU A 421 9.01 3.80 5.87
N PRO A 422 9.01 5.08 5.45
CA PRO A 422 10.25 5.75 5.04
C PRO A 422 11.30 5.67 6.15
N GLN A 423 12.55 5.38 5.77
CA GLN A 423 13.70 5.27 6.68
C GLN A 423 13.62 4.16 7.74
N MET A 424 12.60 3.28 7.65
CA MET A 424 12.45 2.13 8.53
C MET A 424 13.65 1.19 8.40
N ARG A 425 14.06 0.59 9.53
CA ARG A 425 15.12 -0.43 9.57
C ARG A 425 14.54 -1.72 10.09
N LEU A 426 14.04 -2.55 9.18
CA LEU A 426 13.36 -3.78 9.54
C LEU A 426 14.36 -4.93 9.69
N TRP A 427 14.57 -5.38 10.93
CA TRP A 427 15.41 -6.51 11.29
C TRP A 427 14.68 -7.84 11.11
N ILE A 428 15.33 -8.80 10.47
CA ILE A 428 14.85 -10.17 10.25
C ILE A 428 15.52 -11.08 11.28
N THR A 429 14.76 -11.58 12.24
CA THR A 429 15.33 -12.31 13.39
C THR A 429 15.94 -13.65 12.99
N GLN A 430 15.41 -14.31 11.95
CA GLN A 430 15.96 -15.56 11.43
C GLN A 430 17.32 -15.37 10.75
N HIS A 431 17.42 -14.35 9.89
CA HIS A 431 18.60 -14.09 9.06
C HIS A 431 19.65 -13.21 9.75
N LYS A 432 19.32 -12.64 10.92
CA LYS A 432 20.22 -11.79 11.72
C LYS A 432 20.80 -10.63 10.89
N ARG A 433 19.95 -10.03 10.05
CA ARG A 433 20.23 -8.87 9.22
C ARG A 433 18.98 -8.01 9.08
N TRP A 434 19.12 -6.79 8.55
CA TRP A 434 17.94 -6.02 8.16
C TRP A 434 17.58 -6.24 6.69
N LEU A 435 16.35 -5.91 6.33
CA LEU A 435 15.87 -5.95 4.94
C LEU A 435 16.60 -4.93 4.08
N LEU A 436 17.00 -5.37 2.90
CA LEU A 436 17.47 -4.49 1.83
C LEU A 436 16.31 -3.67 1.26
N GLY A 437 16.62 -2.50 0.69
CA GLY A 437 15.62 -1.66 0.05
C GLY A 437 14.94 -2.35 -1.14
N SER A 438 15.69 -3.17 -1.87
CA SER A 438 15.14 -4.02 -2.94
C SER A 438 14.13 -5.05 -2.44
N GLU A 439 14.41 -5.72 -1.32
CA GLU A 439 13.47 -6.66 -0.67
C GLU A 439 12.22 -5.92 -0.16
N MET A 440 12.40 -4.71 0.40
CA MET A 440 11.29 -3.86 0.85
C MET A 440 10.37 -3.43 -0.30
N LEU A 441 10.92 -3.12 -1.48
CA LEU A 441 10.13 -2.84 -2.69
C LEU A 441 9.40 -4.09 -3.18
N ALA A 442 10.07 -5.24 -3.18
CA ALA A 442 9.46 -6.50 -3.59
C ALA A 442 8.28 -6.88 -2.68
N MET A 443 8.38 -6.61 -1.37
CA MET A 443 7.28 -6.77 -0.41
C MET A 443 6.08 -5.83 -0.65
N GLN A 444 6.30 -4.72 -1.36
CA GLN A 444 5.27 -3.79 -1.83
C GLN A 444 4.71 -4.17 -3.21
N GLY A 445 5.15 -5.31 -3.79
CA GLY A 445 4.76 -5.75 -5.12
C GLY A 445 5.47 -5.02 -6.25
N ILE A 446 6.59 -4.33 -5.97
CA ILE A 446 7.40 -3.62 -6.95
C ILE A 446 8.66 -4.44 -7.24
N ASP A 447 8.76 -5.00 -8.44
CA ASP A 447 9.96 -5.72 -8.88
C ASP A 447 11.02 -4.71 -9.34
N VAL A 448 12.15 -4.68 -8.65
CA VAL A 448 13.28 -3.80 -8.96
C VAL A 448 13.86 -4.11 -10.35
N ASN A 449 13.78 -5.36 -10.81
CA ASN A 449 14.29 -5.76 -12.13
C ASN A 449 13.42 -5.22 -13.28
N GLU A 450 12.17 -4.87 -13.01
CA GLU A 450 11.26 -4.25 -13.98
C GLU A 450 11.37 -2.71 -13.99
N MET A 451 12.15 -2.11 -13.08
CA MET A 451 12.35 -0.67 -13.01
C MET A 451 13.42 -0.19 -14.02
N ASP A 452 13.03 -0.07 -15.29
CA ASP A 452 13.92 0.20 -16.44
C ASP A 452 14.76 1.51 -16.41
N CYS A 453 14.64 2.37 -15.39
CA CYS A 453 15.05 3.78 -15.53
C CYS A 453 15.89 4.39 -14.40
N ILE A 454 16.16 3.70 -13.28
CA ILE A 454 16.82 4.36 -12.14
C ILE A 454 17.75 3.42 -11.37
N GLU A 455 19.05 3.71 -11.41
CA GLU A 455 20.03 3.15 -10.47
C GLU A 455 19.77 3.74 -9.07
N LEU A 456 18.91 3.07 -8.30
CA LEU A 456 18.61 3.44 -6.92
C LEU A 456 19.54 2.68 -5.97
N SER A 457 20.15 3.41 -5.02
CA SER A 457 20.85 2.77 -3.90
C SER A 457 19.86 2.08 -2.94
N GLN A 458 20.32 1.10 -2.15
CA GLN A 458 19.48 0.43 -1.15
C GLN A 458 18.73 1.40 -0.21
N PRO A 459 19.35 2.48 0.32
CA PRO A 459 18.62 3.47 1.12
C PRO A 459 17.53 4.23 0.35
N GLN A 460 17.76 4.53 -0.94
CA GLN A 460 16.75 5.18 -1.77
C GLN A 460 15.59 4.24 -2.08
N MET A 461 15.88 2.97 -2.37
CA MET A 461 14.84 1.94 -2.56
C MET A 461 14.03 1.70 -1.30
N ALA A 462 14.67 1.63 -0.12
CA ALA A 462 13.97 1.50 1.16
C ALA A 462 13.05 2.70 1.45
N ASN A 463 13.51 3.92 1.13
CA ASN A 463 12.69 5.12 1.25
C ASN A 463 11.52 5.09 0.25
N LEU A 464 11.76 4.68 -0.99
CA LEU A 464 10.70 4.52 -1.99
C LEU A 464 9.66 3.49 -1.53
N ALA A 465 10.09 2.34 -1.03
CA ALA A 465 9.21 1.30 -0.48
C ALA A 465 8.36 1.78 0.69
N GLY A 466 8.85 2.73 1.50
CA GLY A 466 8.07 3.35 2.56
C GLY A 466 7.00 4.32 2.07
N ASN A 467 7.21 4.91 0.89
CA ASN A 467 6.28 5.87 0.29
C ASN A 467 5.28 5.22 -0.67
N ALA A 468 5.63 4.10 -1.30
CA ALA A 468 4.71 3.18 -1.97
C ALA A 468 3.72 2.62 -0.94
#